data_AF-A0A971CMH9-F1
#
_entry.id   AF-A0A971CMH9-F1
#
_cell.length_a   1.000
_cell.length_b   1.000
_cell.length_c   1.000
_cell.angle_alpha   90.00
_cell.angle_beta   90.00
_cell.angle_gamma   90.00
#
_symmetry.space_group_name_H-M   'P 1'
#
loop_
_entity.id
_entity.type
_entity.pdbx_description
1 polymer ?
#
loop_
_entity_poly.entity_id
_entity_poly.type
_entity_poly.pdbx_seq_one_letter_code
_entity_poly.pdbx_strand_id
1 'polypeptide(L)'
;MDTYRIFHRIAGRLLLSLAVFIIAAQPSHADLYKWVDEEGTVHMTDTLSQVPQRYRDQVTRRRIQAPVAEDESPEIQREIRTSAGRHEVPFEAYEGSARRIIIPVTFNEQVTARLLLDTGSPGLMISPKLASRLGLIDEELEQNLMI
;
A
#
# COMPACT_ATOMS: atom_id res chain seq x y z
N MET A 1 -34.57 28.08 41.19
CA MET A 1 -33.75 28.75 40.15
C MET A 1 -32.42 28.02 40.02
N ASP A 2 -32.46 26.68 39.99
CA ASP A 2 -31.34 25.80 40.39
C ASP A 2 -30.94 24.79 39.31
N THR A 3 -31.78 24.61 38.30
CA THR A 3 -31.56 23.76 37.13
C THR A 3 -30.36 24.24 36.31
N TYR A 4 -30.17 25.56 36.19
CA TYR A 4 -28.99 26.14 35.55
C TYR A 4 -27.71 25.73 36.28
N ARG A 5 -27.65 25.78 37.62
CA ARG A 5 -26.43 25.42 38.37
C ARG A 5 -26.08 23.93 38.22
N ILE A 6 -27.08 23.05 38.11
CA ILE A 6 -26.88 21.61 37.88
C ILE A 6 -26.35 21.36 36.46
N PHE A 7 -26.94 22.03 35.46
CA PHE A 7 -26.52 21.92 34.06
C PHE A 7 -25.05 22.33 33.85
N HIS A 8 -24.62 23.44 34.46
CA HIS A 8 -23.22 23.91 34.35
C HIS A 8 -22.23 22.94 35.02
N ARG A 9 -22.62 22.26 36.11
CA ARG A 9 -21.76 21.26 36.78
C ARG A 9 -21.62 19.98 35.94
N ILE A 10 -22.69 19.56 35.27
CA ILE A 10 -22.66 18.39 34.36
C ILE A 10 -21.85 18.73 33.11
N ALA A 11 -22.14 19.86 32.47
CA ALA A 11 -21.40 20.34 31.31
C ALA A 11 -19.91 20.50 31.62
N GLY A 12 -19.55 21.12 32.75
CA GLY A 12 -18.16 21.26 33.18
C GLY A 12 -17.46 19.91 33.41
N ARG A 13 -18.15 18.92 33.98
CA ARG A 13 -17.62 17.55 34.14
C ARG A 13 -17.41 16.85 32.80
N LEU A 14 -18.34 16.99 31.86
CA LEU A 14 -18.21 16.43 30.51
C LEU A 14 -17.04 17.07 29.77
N LEU A 15 -16.92 18.39 29.84
CA LEU A 15 -15.85 19.15 29.19
C LEU A 15 -14.48 18.79 29.80
N LEU A 16 -14.41 18.62 31.11
CA LEU A 16 -13.21 18.12 31.80
C LEU A 16 -12.86 16.68 31.37
N SER A 17 -13.84 15.78 31.31
CA SER A 17 -13.60 14.40 30.86
C SER A 17 -13.11 14.32 29.42
N LEU A 18 -13.67 15.17 28.53
CA LEU A 18 -13.25 15.25 27.14
C LEU A 18 -11.82 15.81 27.02
N ALA A 19 -11.49 16.84 27.80
CA ALA A 19 -10.13 17.38 27.84
C ALA A 19 -9.11 16.34 28.32
N VAL A 20 -9.43 15.56 29.35
CA VAL A 20 -8.57 14.45 29.83
C VAL A 20 -8.40 13.39 28.74
N PHE A 21 -9.46 13.04 28.01
CA PHE A 21 -9.39 12.05 26.93
C PHE A 21 -8.51 12.53 25.76
N ILE A 22 -8.59 13.81 25.39
CA ILE A 22 -7.76 14.39 24.33
C ILE A 22 -6.28 14.42 24.75
N ILE A 23 -5.99 14.76 26.01
CA ILE A 23 -4.60 14.77 26.53
C ILE A 23 -4.03 13.36 26.65
N ALA A 24 -4.87 12.35 26.92
CA ALA A 24 -4.46 10.95 26.97
C ALA A 24 -4.26 10.32 25.58
N ALA A 25 -4.60 11.01 24.48
CA ALA A 25 -4.35 10.50 23.14
C ALA A 25 -2.84 10.51 22.84
N GLN A 26 -2.25 9.32 22.75
CA GLN A 26 -0.86 9.15 22.32
C GLN A 26 -0.80 9.24 20.79
N PRO A 27 0.20 9.95 20.21
CA PRO A 27 0.43 9.91 18.77
C PRO A 27 0.78 8.46 18.36
N SER A 28 0.04 7.90 17.40
CA SER A 28 0.44 6.64 16.78
C SER A 28 1.51 6.91 15.72
N HIS A 29 2.64 6.23 15.84
CA HIS A 29 3.68 6.24 14.81
C HIS A 29 3.46 5.04 13.90
N ALA A 30 3.08 5.30 12.64
CA ALA A 30 2.96 4.28 11.60
C ALA A 30 4.31 4.15 10.87
N ASP A 31 5.33 3.68 11.58
CA ASP A 31 6.63 3.39 10.97
C ASP A 31 6.58 2.02 10.27
N LEU A 32 6.85 1.99 8.96
CA LEU A 32 6.89 0.75 8.19
C LEU A 32 8.35 0.30 8.03
N TYR A 33 8.67 -0.88 8.55
CA TYR A 33 9.99 -1.50 8.48
C TYR A 33 9.99 -2.58 7.41
N LYS A 34 10.99 -2.53 6.51
CA LYS A 34 11.19 -3.51 5.43
C LYS A 34 12.59 -4.11 5.54
N TRP A 35 12.71 -5.42 5.36
CA TRP A 35 13.99 -6.10 5.20
C TRP A 35 13.90 -7.22 4.16
N VAL A 36 15.05 -7.70 3.70
CA VAL A 36 15.18 -8.84 2.79
C VAL A 36 15.89 -9.95 3.55
N ASP A 37 15.36 -11.17 3.48
CA ASP A 37 16.02 -12.33 4.09
C ASP A 37 17.12 -12.94 3.18
N GLU A 38 17.72 -14.04 3.62
CA GLU A 38 18.83 -14.68 2.91
C GLU A 38 18.33 -15.33 1.59
N GLU A 39 17.05 -15.67 1.54
CA GLU A 39 16.34 -16.24 0.40
C GLU A 39 15.86 -15.16 -0.60
N GLY A 40 16.10 -13.88 -0.31
CA GLY A 40 15.67 -12.77 -1.16
C GLY A 40 14.21 -12.36 -0.97
N THR A 41 13.51 -12.92 0.02
CA THR A 41 12.11 -12.61 0.31
C THR A 41 12.01 -11.27 1.05
N VAL A 42 11.11 -10.41 0.57
CA VAL A 42 10.82 -9.12 1.21
C VAL A 42 9.82 -9.31 2.35
N HIS A 43 10.20 -8.89 3.55
CA HIS A 43 9.33 -8.87 4.73
C HIS A 43 9.04 -7.43 5.16
N MET A 44 7.86 -7.21 5.74
CA MET A 44 7.44 -5.90 6.23
C MET A 44 6.69 -6.00 7.56
N THR A 45 6.87 -5.01 8.43
CA THR A 45 6.16 -4.90 9.73
C THR A 45 5.99 -3.43 10.12
N ASP A 46 4.98 -3.13 10.93
CA ASP A 46 4.77 -1.82 11.54
C ASP A 46 5.56 -1.62 12.85
N THR A 47 6.25 -2.67 13.32
CA THR A 47 6.91 -2.68 14.63
C THR A 47 8.33 -3.22 14.53
N LEU A 48 9.34 -2.40 14.88
CA LEU A 48 10.75 -2.79 14.82
C LEU A 48 11.09 -4.06 15.61
N SER A 49 10.36 -4.32 16.70
CA SER A 49 10.58 -5.52 17.52
C SER A 49 10.32 -6.83 16.77
N GLN A 50 9.46 -6.80 15.75
CA GLN A 50 9.18 -7.96 14.89
C GLN A 50 10.27 -8.19 13.82
N VAL A 51 11.17 -7.22 13.60
CA VAL A 51 12.33 -7.44 12.73
C VAL A 51 13.36 -8.29 13.48
N PRO A 52 13.79 -9.45 12.92
CA PRO A 52 14.84 -10.26 13.51
C PRO A 52 16.14 -9.48 13.66
N GLN A 53 16.86 -9.69 14.77
CA GLN A 53 18.05 -8.91 15.13
C GLN A 53 19.09 -8.82 14.00
N ARG A 54 19.31 -9.94 13.28
CA ARG A 54 20.28 -10.03 12.16
C ARG A 54 19.96 -9.11 10.97
N TYR A 55 18.71 -8.67 10.84
CA TYR A 55 18.27 -7.81 9.74
C TYR A 55 18.09 -6.36 10.15
N ARG A 56 18.18 -6.02 11.45
CA ARG A 56 17.91 -4.66 11.95
C ARG A 56 18.86 -3.61 11.36
N ASP A 57 20.11 -3.98 11.09
CA ASP A 57 21.10 -3.08 10.47
C ASP A 57 20.79 -2.78 8.99
N GLN A 58 19.96 -3.60 8.34
CA GLN A 58 19.52 -3.43 6.95
C GLN A 58 18.16 -2.70 6.85
N VAL A 59 17.51 -2.45 7.99
CA VAL A 59 16.18 -1.85 8.00
C VAL A 59 16.27 -0.39 7.58
N THR A 60 15.84 -0.12 6.36
CA THR A 60 15.59 1.26 5.93
C THR A 60 14.31 1.73 6.62
N ARG A 61 14.41 2.68 7.56
CA ARG A 61 13.25 3.41 8.11
C ARG A 61 12.69 4.28 6.98
N ARG A 62 11.93 3.68 6.07
CA ARG A 62 11.29 4.40 4.99
C ARG A 62 10.08 5.09 5.61
N ARG A 63 10.25 6.34 6.07
CA ARG A 63 9.12 7.29 6.03
C ARG A 63 8.57 7.14 4.62
N ILE A 64 7.30 6.79 4.45
CA ILE A 64 6.73 6.53 3.12
C ILE A 64 6.90 7.81 2.29
N GLN A 65 8.04 7.92 1.62
CA GLN A 65 8.21 8.67 0.40
C GLN A 65 7.59 7.78 -0.64
N ALA A 66 6.66 8.35 -1.41
CA ALA A 66 6.15 7.74 -2.62
C ALA A 66 7.33 7.08 -3.36
N PRO A 67 7.12 5.91 -4.00
CA PRO A 67 8.17 5.23 -4.73
C PRO A 67 8.95 6.27 -5.52
N VAL A 68 10.22 6.47 -5.18
CA VAL A 68 11.12 7.14 -6.12
C VAL A 68 11.17 6.14 -7.25
N ALA A 69 10.45 6.45 -8.33
CA ALA A 69 10.54 5.71 -9.57
C ALA A 69 12.03 5.67 -9.91
N GLU A 70 12.64 4.50 -9.74
CA GLU A 70 14.00 4.29 -10.18
C GLU A 70 13.99 4.48 -11.70
N ASP A 71 14.65 5.55 -12.13
CA ASP A 71 15.00 5.88 -13.52
C ASP A 71 13.83 5.92 -14.51
N GLU A 72 12.73 6.58 -14.15
CA GLU A 72 11.81 7.06 -15.18
C GLU A 72 12.52 8.12 -16.04
N SER A 73 12.73 7.78 -17.31
CA SER A 73 13.28 8.69 -18.33
C SER A 73 12.68 10.09 -18.19
N PRO A 74 13.47 11.17 -18.35
CA PRO A 74 12.99 12.55 -18.22
C PRO A 74 11.80 12.87 -19.14
N GLU A 75 11.55 12.06 -20.16
CA GLU A 75 10.39 12.14 -21.06
C GLU A 75 9.08 11.70 -20.37
N ILE A 76 9.09 10.61 -19.61
CA ILE A 76 7.93 10.10 -18.83
C ILE A 76 7.55 11.12 -17.74
N GLN A 77 8.56 11.66 -17.04
CA GLN A 77 8.33 12.70 -16.04
C GLN A 77 7.76 13.99 -16.64
N ARG A 78 8.13 14.32 -17.89
CA ARG A 78 7.60 15.48 -18.60
C ARG A 78 6.14 15.27 -19.00
N GLU A 79 5.81 14.08 -19.49
CA GLU A 79 4.45 13.69 -19.87
C GLU A 79 3.50 13.70 -18.65
N ILE A 80 3.93 13.11 -17.51
CA ILE A 80 3.19 13.12 -16.24
C ILE A 80 2.96 14.55 -15.71
N ARG A 81 3.93 15.45 -15.88
CA ARG A 81 3.79 16.86 -15.44
C ARG A 81 2.90 17.67 -16.39
N THR A 82 2.89 17.37 -17.68
CA THR A 82 2.00 18.03 -18.65
C THR A 82 0.56 17.52 -18.59
N SER A 83 0.34 16.30 -18.08
CA SER A 83 -0.97 15.70 -17.87
C SER A 83 -1.55 15.97 -16.47
N ALA A 84 -1.12 17.05 -15.79
CA ALA A 84 -1.59 17.46 -14.46
C ALA A 84 -3.09 17.85 -14.37
N GLY A 85 -3.93 17.37 -15.29
CA GLY A 85 -5.37 17.26 -15.12
C GLY A 85 -5.72 16.04 -14.26
N ARG A 86 -6.85 16.12 -13.57
CA ARG A 86 -7.43 14.98 -12.87
C ARG A 86 -7.84 13.92 -13.90
N HIS A 87 -7.20 12.76 -13.86
CA HIS A 87 -7.58 11.59 -14.65
C HIS A 87 -8.46 10.66 -13.83
N GLU A 88 -9.64 10.33 -14.35
CA GLU A 88 -10.58 9.38 -13.72
C GLU A 88 -10.62 8.10 -14.54
N VAL A 89 -10.30 6.98 -13.90
CA VAL A 89 -10.36 5.64 -14.51
C VAL A 89 -11.57 4.90 -13.95
N PRO A 90 -12.49 4.41 -14.79
CA PRO A 90 -13.61 3.61 -14.33
C PRO A 90 -13.11 2.28 -13.76
N PHE A 91 -13.77 1.80 -12.70
CA PHE A 91 -13.42 0.55 -12.04
C PHE A 91 -14.67 -0.24 -11.63
N GLU A 92 -14.52 -1.55 -11.54
CA GLU A 92 -15.53 -2.43 -10.93
C GLU A 92 -15.28 -2.49 -9.43
N ALA A 93 -16.28 -2.15 -8.60
CA ALA A 93 -16.14 -2.06 -7.15
C ALA A 93 -16.50 -3.36 -6.40
N TYR A 94 -17.06 -4.34 -7.11
CA TYR A 94 -17.62 -5.55 -6.55
C TYR A 94 -17.36 -6.75 -7.46
N GLU A 95 -16.90 -7.85 -6.86
CA GLU A 95 -16.95 -9.18 -7.47
C GLU A 95 -17.65 -10.10 -6.45
N GLY A 96 -18.94 -10.37 -6.72
CA GLY A 96 -19.85 -10.98 -5.75
C GLY A 96 -20.23 -10.02 -4.62
N SER A 97 -20.17 -10.50 -3.38
CA SER A 97 -20.41 -9.70 -2.17
C SER A 97 -19.18 -8.94 -1.65
N ALA A 98 -17.99 -9.23 -2.18
CA ALA A 98 -16.75 -8.64 -1.72
C ALA A 98 -16.46 -7.32 -2.44
N ARG A 99 -16.20 -6.27 -1.66
CA ARG A 99 -15.72 -4.97 -2.15
C ARG A 99 -14.28 -5.10 -2.60
N ARG A 100 -14.03 -4.87 -3.88
CA ARG A 100 -12.69 -4.90 -4.46
C ARG A 100 -12.66 -4.00 -5.67
N ILE A 101 -11.58 -3.23 -5.82
CA ILE A 101 -11.42 -2.31 -6.96
C ILE A 101 -10.68 -3.08 -8.05
N ILE A 102 -11.37 -3.39 -9.14
CA ILE A 102 -10.80 -4.05 -10.31
C ILE A 102 -10.73 -3.05 -11.46
N ILE A 103 -9.53 -2.91 -12.03
CA ILE A 103 -9.23 -1.95 -13.09
C ILE A 103 -8.67 -2.73 -14.29
N PRO A 104 -9.18 -2.50 -15.52
CA PRO A 104 -8.53 -3.01 -16.72
C PRO A 104 -7.22 -2.26 -16.96
N VAL A 105 -6.11 -2.99 -17.04
CA VAL A 105 -4.77 -2.44 -17.31
C VAL A 105 -4.21 -3.11 -18.55
N THR A 106 -3.70 -2.29 -19.47
CA THR A 106 -2.98 -2.77 -20.67
C THR A 106 -1.48 -2.68 -20.43
N PHE A 107 -0.81 -3.82 -20.50
CA PHE A 107 0.63 -3.94 -20.40
C PHE A 107 1.25 -3.90 -21.78
N ASN A 108 2.31 -3.09 -21.95
CA ASN A 108 3.09 -2.96 -23.18
C ASN A 108 2.23 -2.77 -24.44
N GLU A 109 1.10 -2.05 -24.32
CA GLU A 109 0.11 -1.81 -25.39
C GLU A 109 -0.54 -3.08 -25.99
N GLN A 110 -0.21 -4.27 -25.50
CA GLN A 110 -0.58 -5.53 -26.12
C GLN A 110 -1.55 -6.36 -25.28
N VAL A 111 -1.31 -6.44 -23.97
CA VAL A 111 -2.00 -7.41 -23.11
C VAL A 111 -2.85 -6.68 -22.09
N THR A 112 -4.16 -6.69 -22.28
CA THR A 112 -5.11 -6.21 -21.26
C THR A 112 -5.44 -7.33 -20.26
N ALA A 113 -5.39 -6.98 -18.97
CA ALA A 113 -5.79 -7.85 -17.88
C ALA A 113 -6.55 -7.07 -16.79
N ARG A 114 -7.41 -7.76 -16.05
CA ARG A 114 -8.09 -7.21 -14.88
C ARG A 114 -7.12 -7.24 -13.70
N LEU A 115 -6.83 -6.07 -13.13
CA LEU A 115 -5.94 -5.92 -11.99
C LEU A 115 -6.74 -5.54 -10.75
N LEU A 116 -6.44 -6.20 -9.63
CA LEU A 116 -6.95 -5.84 -8.32
C LEU A 116 -6.07 -4.74 -7.72
N LEU A 117 -6.67 -3.62 -7.31
CA LEU A 117 -5.96 -2.58 -6.54
C LEU A 117 -5.85 -3.01 -5.08
N ASP A 118 -4.66 -3.44 -4.68
CA ASP A 118 -4.34 -3.86 -3.31
C ASP A 118 -3.37 -2.88 -2.65
N THR A 119 -3.90 -2.01 -1.77
CA THR A 119 -3.09 -1.03 -1.04
C THR A 119 -2.24 -1.66 0.06
N GLY A 120 -2.45 -2.95 0.39
CA GLY A 120 -1.66 -3.69 1.36
C GLY A 120 -0.41 -4.37 0.78
N SER A 121 -0.30 -4.44 -0.55
CA SER A 121 0.86 -5.02 -1.22
C SER A 121 1.89 -3.95 -1.61
N PRO A 122 3.19 -4.16 -1.34
CA PRO A 122 4.25 -3.21 -1.71
C PRO A 122 4.62 -3.25 -3.20
N GLY A 123 4.06 -4.18 -3.97
CA GLY A 123 4.40 -4.37 -5.39
C GLY A 123 3.28 -5.02 -6.20
N LEU A 124 3.51 -5.10 -7.51
CA LEU A 124 2.63 -5.76 -8.45
C LEU A 124 2.83 -7.28 -8.40
N MET A 125 1.78 -8.04 -8.10
CA MET A 125 1.78 -9.48 -8.27
C MET A 125 1.18 -9.87 -9.62
N ILE A 126 1.95 -10.65 -10.40
CA ILE A 126 1.54 -11.16 -11.71
C ILE A 126 1.34 -12.66 -11.59
N SER A 127 0.16 -13.16 -11.94
CA SER A 127 -0.07 -14.61 -11.98
C SER A 127 0.79 -15.27 -13.06
N PRO A 128 1.24 -16.52 -12.90
CA PRO A 128 2.02 -17.22 -13.93
C PRO A 128 1.34 -17.18 -15.31
N LYS A 129 0.03 -17.39 -15.36
CA LYS A 129 -0.74 -17.30 -16.61
C LYS A 129 -0.65 -15.92 -17.29
N LEU A 130 -0.66 -14.84 -16.51
CA LEU A 130 -0.47 -13.49 -17.05
C LEU A 130 0.99 -13.27 -17.46
N ALA A 131 1.95 -13.76 -16.68
CA ALA A 131 3.38 -13.67 -16.99
C ALA A 131 3.72 -14.38 -18.33
N SER A 132 3.17 -15.57 -18.61
CA SER A 132 3.33 -16.25 -19.91
C SER A 132 2.75 -15.43 -21.05
N ARG A 133 1.55 -14.85 -20.87
CA ARG A 133 0.93 -13.97 -21.88
C ARG A 133 1.76 -12.71 -22.16
N LEU A 134 2.52 -12.25 -21.18
CA LEU A 134 3.42 -11.11 -21.29
C LEU A 134 4.81 -11.49 -21.81
N GLY A 135 5.11 -12.78 -22.03
CA GLY A 135 6.43 -13.25 -22.43
C GLY A 135 7.50 -13.09 -21.34
N LEU A 136 7.10 -13.07 -20.05
CA LEU A 136 8.03 -12.90 -18.92
C LEU A 136 8.61 -14.23 -18.41
N ILE A 137 8.04 -15.35 -18.85
CA ILE A 137 8.49 -16.69 -18.51
C ILE A 137 8.50 -17.52 -19.79
N ASP A 138 9.64 -18.13 -20.09
CA ASP A 138 9.79 -19.07 -21.19
C ASP A 138 9.15 -20.42 -20.81
N GLU A 139 8.17 -20.88 -21.58
CA GLU A 139 7.66 -22.25 -21.48
C GLU A 139 8.63 -23.30 -22.08
N GLU A 140 9.82 -22.87 -22.53
CA GLU A 140 10.77 -23.70 -23.29
C GLU A 140 11.67 -24.61 -22.42
N LEU A 141 11.66 -24.47 -21.08
CA LEU A 141 12.55 -25.25 -20.19
C LEU A 141 12.01 -26.62 -19.75
N GLU A 142 10.72 -26.93 -19.95
CA GLU A 142 10.15 -28.23 -19.58
C GLU A 142 10.40 -29.34 -20.64
N GLN A 143 10.71 -28.98 -21.89
CA GLN A 143 10.91 -29.97 -22.97
C GLN A 143 12.36 -30.47 -23.08
N ASN A 144 13.33 -29.79 -22.48
CA ASN A 144 14.75 -30.16 -22.55
C ASN A 144 15.25 -30.99 -21.36
N LEU A 145 14.41 -31.30 -20.38
CA LEU A 145 14.75 -32.19 -19.25
C LEU A 145 14.23 -33.63 -19.44
N MET A 146 13.67 -33.94 -20.62
CA MET A 146 13.20 -35.27 -20.99
C MET A 146 13.89 -35.79 -22.26
N ILE A 147 15.22 -35.69 -22.30
CA ILE A 147 16.11 -36.51 -23.16
C ILE A 147 17.24 -37.06 -22.29
#